data_AF-A0A8C9XLS7-F1
#
_entry.id   AF-A0A8C9XLS7-F1
#
_cell.length_a   1.000
_cell.length_b   1.000
_cell.length_c   1.000
_cell.angle_alpha   90.00
_cell.angle_beta   90.00
_cell.angle_gamma   90.00
#
_symmetry.space_group_name_H-M   'P 1'
#
loop_
_entity.id
_entity.type
_entity.pdbx_description
1 polymer ?
#
loop_
_entity_poly.entity_id
_entity_poly.type
_entity_poly.pdbx_seq_one_letter_code
_entity_poly.pdbx_strand_id
1 'polypeptide(L)'
;MCSVKIQHPTLGCRHSLLSFRPRGQKASPLMSSLFVSFQACQSEKYIGQYYTLPSAHIRTLFPHGLPWRYQQQVKTFNEACMMVRQPALEVISYLKKTDYSKPSLRYLFYGLKGSGKTMSLCHTVHFCYTQGWLVLHVPDAHLWVKNCKELLPSSYNTSRFDQPLQATEWLRNFRITNEHFLSKIKTKQRYVWTKREFTEDGSPLGELVDQGISRVKSSSDVVGAVMKELRLQSGQPESDFRLAVAVDGVNALWGRSTIKKEDKSVDPEELTLVYNLKKLMTNDWTGGAIITTLSQTGSLYTSKSAYLPQELLGERGFDSMDPFIPVSVPNYSDKEFESCYLYFMDRQWLQHPQSRTEEGKKELIFLSNRNPSMLDRICAFL
;
A
#
# COMPACT_ATOMS: atom_id res chain seq x y z
N MET A 1 -1.57 -51.22 43.69
CA MET A 1 -0.57 -50.28 43.13
C MET A 1 -0.94 -49.99 41.70
N CYS A 2 -1.35 -48.77 41.38
CA CYS A 2 -1.10 -48.07 40.11
C CYS A 2 -1.84 -46.73 40.14
N SER A 3 -1.07 -45.64 40.21
CA SER A 3 -1.53 -44.26 40.11
C SER A 3 -2.12 -43.98 38.73
N VAL A 4 -3.29 -43.34 38.69
CA VAL A 4 -3.82 -42.73 37.46
C VAL A 4 -3.69 -41.21 37.61
N LYS A 5 -2.73 -40.64 36.87
CA LYS A 5 -2.55 -39.19 36.70
C LYS A 5 -3.63 -38.65 35.77
N ILE A 6 -4.26 -37.56 36.18
CA ILE A 6 -5.18 -36.74 35.39
C ILE A 6 -4.33 -35.92 34.41
N GLN A 7 -4.62 -36.01 33.11
CA GLN A 7 -4.13 -35.10 32.07
C GLN A 7 -5.32 -34.41 31.40
N HIS A 8 -5.28 -33.08 31.40
CA HIS A 8 -6.23 -32.21 30.70
C HIS A 8 -6.09 -32.34 29.16
N PRO A 9 -7.19 -32.28 28.39
CA PRO A 9 -7.12 -32.23 26.94
C PRO A 9 -6.86 -30.79 26.45
N THR A 10 -5.79 -30.62 25.69
CA THR A 10 -5.48 -29.42 24.90
C THR A 10 -6.39 -29.38 23.66
N LEU A 11 -7.23 -28.36 23.58
CA LEU A 11 -8.05 -28.02 22.40
C LEU A 11 -7.19 -27.44 21.29
N GLY A 12 -6.79 -28.28 20.33
CA GLY A 12 -6.23 -27.85 19.05
C GLY A 12 -7.34 -27.52 18.05
N CYS A 13 -7.74 -26.25 17.96
CA CYS A 13 -8.63 -25.77 16.88
C CYS A 13 -7.88 -25.76 15.54
N ARG A 14 -8.03 -26.83 14.76
CA ARG A 14 -7.75 -26.80 13.31
C ARG A 14 -8.91 -26.10 12.61
N HIS A 15 -8.75 -24.84 12.25
CA HIS A 15 -9.61 -24.20 11.26
C HIS A 15 -9.06 -24.49 9.86
N SER A 16 -9.65 -25.50 9.20
CA SER A 16 -9.50 -25.68 7.76
C SER A 16 -10.25 -24.55 7.04
N LEU A 17 -9.51 -23.66 6.38
CA LEU A 17 -10.02 -22.68 5.43
C LEU A 17 -10.61 -23.41 4.22
N LEU A 18 -11.92 -23.69 4.25
CA LEU A 18 -12.68 -24.09 3.07
C LEU A 18 -13.19 -22.81 2.40
N SER A 19 -12.67 -22.54 1.20
CA SER A 19 -13.28 -21.56 0.30
C SER A 19 -14.72 -22.00 0.02
N PHE A 20 -15.68 -21.08 0.16
CA PHE A 20 -17.07 -21.33 -0.17
C PHE A 20 -17.19 -21.51 -1.70
N ARG A 21 -17.21 -22.77 -2.16
CA ARG A 21 -17.63 -23.13 -3.52
C ARG A 21 -19.15 -23.37 -3.53
N PRO A 22 -19.88 -22.96 -4.58
CA PRO A 22 -21.22 -23.47 -4.84
C PRO A 22 -21.16 -25.01 -4.91
N ARG A 23 -22.11 -25.68 -4.26
CA ARG A 23 -22.16 -27.16 -4.18
C ARG A 23 -22.14 -27.76 -5.59
N GLY A 24 -21.09 -28.54 -5.92
CA GLY A 24 -21.14 -29.44 -7.09
C GLY A 24 -19.86 -29.70 -7.88
N GLN A 25 -18.76 -28.94 -7.73
CA GLN A 25 -17.54 -29.16 -8.54
C GLN A 25 -16.29 -29.44 -7.67
N LYS A 26 -15.82 -30.69 -7.69
CA LYS A 26 -14.48 -31.05 -7.17
C LYS A 26 -13.43 -30.33 -8.02
N ALA A 27 -12.52 -29.60 -7.36
CA ALA A 27 -11.36 -28.99 -8.01
C ALA A 27 -10.50 -30.09 -8.65
N SER A 28 -10.00 -29.87 -9.87
CA SER A 28 -8.94 -30.75 -10.39
C SER A 28 -7.69 -30.62 -9.48
N PRO A 29 -6.85 -31.67 -9.36
CA PRO A 29 -5.69 -31.65 -8.46
C PRO A 29 -4.75 -30.45 -8.71
N LEU A 30 -4.57 -30.06 -9.97
CA LEU A 30 -3.81 -28.88 -10.40
C LEU A 30 -4.38 -27.55 -9.87
N MET A 31 -5.69 -27.47 -9.64
CA MET A 31 -6.34 -26.25 -9.14
C MET A 31 -6.20 -26.10 -7.62
N SER A 32 -6.10 -27.21 -6.89
CA SER A 32 -5.87 -27.18 -5.44
C SER A 32 -4.48 -26.66 -5.06
N SER A 33 -3.49 -26.80 -5.96
CA SER A 33 -2.13 -26.28 -5.79
C SER A 33 -1.94 -24.81 -6.16
N LEU A 34 -2.97 -24.14 -6.69
CA LEU A 34 -2.90 -22.70 -7.02
C LEU A 34 -3.08 -21.81 -5.79
N PHE A 35 -3.70 -22.32 -4.73
CA PHE A 35 -4.00 -21.55 -3.54
C PHE A 35 -3.09 -21.95 -2.37
N VAL A 36 -2.57 -20.94 -1.68
CA VAL A 36 -1.79 -21.09 -0.46
C VAL A 36 -2.49 -20.42 0.71
N SER A 37 -2.31 -20.99 1.90
CA SER A 37 -2.77 -20.35 3.13
C SER A 37 -2.07 -19.01 3.34
N PHE A 38 -2.77 -18.08 3.98
CA PHE A 38 -2.23 -16.75 4.30
C PHE A 38 -0.94 -16.83 5.15
N GLN A 39 -0.81 -17.77 6.08
CA GLN A 39 0.40 -17.92 6.89
C GLN A 39 1.63 -18.38 6.07
N ALA A 40 1.40 -19.10 4.97
CA ALA A 40 2.44 -19.66 4.13
C ALA A 40 2.82 -18.76 2.95
N CYS A 41 2.08 -17.66 2.68
CA CYS A 41 2.32 -16.75 1.54
C CYS A 41 3.66 -16.01 1.58
N GLN A 42 4.43 -16.16 2.66
CA GLN A 42 5.71 -15.51 2.91
C GLN A 42 6.92 -16.36 2.50
N SER A 43 6.71 -17.55 1.92
CA SER A 43 7.78 -18.45 1.48
C SER A 43 7.96 -18.45 -0.03
N GLU A 44 9.22 -18.47 -0.48
CA GLU A 44 9.61 -18.57 -1.89
C GLU A 44 9.05 -19.82 -2.59
N LYS A 45 8.74 -20.88 -1.83
CA LYS A 45 8.14 -22.11 -2.37
C LYS A 45 6.80 -21.85 -3.07
N TYR A 46 6.08 -20.81 -2.66
CA TYR A 46 4.73 -20.51 -3.15
C TYR A 46 4.70 -19.37 -4.18
N ILE A 47 5.85 -18.99 -4.76
CA ILE A 47 5.90 -18.02 -5.86
C ILE A 47 4.99 -18.49 -7.01
N GLY A 48 4.13 -17.58 -7.48
CA GLY A 48 3.13 -17.80 -8.52
C GLY A 48 1.77 -18.28 -8.00
N GLN A 49 1.66 -18.70 -6.73
CA GLN A 49 0.38 -19.10 -6.13
C GLN A 49 -0.39 -17.90 -5.59
N TYR A 50 -1.69 -18.08 -5.40
CA TYR A 50 -2.60 -17.08 -4.85
C TYR A 50 -2.90 -17.34 -3.38
N TYR A 51 -2.98 -16.30 -2.58
CA TYR A 51 -3.58 -16.38 -1.25
C TYR A 51 -4.80 -15.46 -1.19
N THR A 52 -5.80 -15.87 -0.43
CA THR A 52 -7.02 -15.09 -0.23
C THR A 52 -6.83 -14.09 0.90
N LEU A 53 -7.09 -12.82 0.61
CA LEU A 53 -7.16 -11.75 1.59
C LEU A 53 -8.49 -11.85 2.36
N PRO A 54 -8.47 -11.91 3.71
CA PRO A 54 -9.69 -11.84 4.48
C PRO A 54 -10.45 -10.56 4.20
N SER A 55 -11.77 -10.65 3.99
CA SER A 55 -12.63 -9.49 3.69
C SER A 55 -12.57 -8.41 4.79
N ALA A 56 -12.42 -8.83 6.04
CA ALA A 56 -12.19 -7.93 7.17
C ALA A 56 -10.92 -7.09 6.98
N HIS A 57 -9.81 -7.72 6.58
CA HIS A 57 -8.53 -7.03 6.39
C HIS A 57 -8.61 -6.05 5.21
N ILE A 58 -9.36 -6.37 4.16
CA ILE A 58 -9.49 -5.45 3.00
C ILE A 58 -10.19 -4.15 3.42
N ARG A 59 -11.29 -4.27 4.18
CA ARG A 59 -12.06 -3.10 4.63
C ARG A 59 -11.26 -2.22 5.60
N THR A 60 -10.45 -2.84 6.47
CA THR A 60 -9.66 -2.10 7.46
C THR A 60 -8.35 -1.55 6.87
N LEU A 61 -7.59 -2.37 6.16
CA LEU A 61 -6.25 -2.01 5.67
C LEU A 61 -6.27 -1.23 4.36
N PHE A 62 -7.21 -1.51 3.47
CA PHE A 62 -7.25 -0.91 2.14
C PHE A 62 -8.61 -0.26 1.81
N PRO A 63 -9.10 0.71 2.61
CA PRO A 63 -10.34 1.42 2.29
C PRO A 63 -10.29 2.05 0.89
N HIS A 64 -9.14 2.65 0.53
CA HIS A 64 -8.88 3.19 -0.83
C HIS A 64 -7.49 2.80 -1.38
N GLY A 65 -6.87 1.76 -0.80
CA GLY A 65 -5.48 1.38 -1.11
C GLY A 65 -5.30 0.46 -2.32
N LEU A 66 -6.37 -0.22 -2.76
CA LEU A 66 -6.29 -1.19 -3.84
C LEU A 66 -6.51 -0.53 -5.20
N PRO A 67 -5.79 -0.96 -6.26
CA PRO A 67 -6.04 -0.48 -7.62
C PRO A 67 -7.49 -0.69 -8.05
N TRP A 68 -8.10 0.32 -8.69
CA TRP A 68 -9.49 0.28 -9.16
C TRP A 68 -9.85 -0.99 -9.94
N ARG A 69 -8.99 -1.40 -10.87
CA ARG A 69 -9.21 -2.63 -11.66
C ARG A 69 -9.25 -3.89 -10.80
N TYR A 70 -8.36 -3.95 -9.81
CA TYR A 70 -8.37 -5.06 -8.86
C TYR A 70 -9.64 -5.03 -7.99
N GLN A 71 -10.10 -3.85 -7.56
CA GLN A 71 -11.38 -3.73 -6.86
C GLN A 71 -12.57 -4.23 -7.70
N GLN A 72 -12.59 -3.95 -9.00
CA GLN A 72 -13.60 -4.50 -9.91
C GLN A 72 -13.50 -6.03 -9.98
N GLN A 73 -12.29 -6.58 -10.12
CA GLN A 73 -12.07 -8.02 -10.11
C GLN A 73 -12.54 -8.66 -8.80
N VAL A 74 -12.22 -8.08 -7.64
CA VAL A 74 -12.66 -8.55 -6.33
C VAL A 74 -14.19 -8.56 -6.24
N LYS A 75 -14.84 -7.51 -6.73
CA LYS A 75 -16.31 -7.40 -6.75
C LYS A 75 -16.93 -8.46 -7.65
N THR A 76 -16.35 -8.70 -8.82
CA THR A 76 -16.87 -9.66 -9.81
C THR A 76 -16.66 -11.10 -9.36
N PHE A 77 -15.50 -11.44 -8.82
CA PHE A 77 -15.19 -12.80 -8.34
C PHE A 77 -15.74 -13.08 -6.95
N ASN A 78 -16.20 -12.04 -6.23
CA ASN A 78 -16.64 -12.13 -4.84
C ASN A 78 -15.57 -12.70 -3.89
N GLU A 79 -14.30 -12.52 -4.25
CA GLU A 79 -13.14 -12.90 -3.47
C GLU A 79 -11.95 -12.02 -3.82
N ALA A 80 -11.03 -11.85 -2.88
CA ALA A 80 -9.81 -11.10 -3.11
C ALA A 80 -8.59 -12.01 -2.99
N CYS A 81 -8.11 -12.45 -4.14
CA CYS A 81 -6.94 -13.31 -4.23
C CYS A 81 -5.76 -12.50 -4.76
N MET A 82 -4.61 -12.61 -4.11
CA MET A 82 -3.39 -11.91 -4.49
C MET A 82 -2.30 -12.93 -4.78
N MET A 83 -1.60 -12.77 -5.90
CA MET A 83 -0.50 -13.65 -6.27
C MET A 83 0.76 -13.32 -5.44
N VAL A 84 1.42 -14.35 -4.93
CA VAL A 84 2.73 -14.26 -4.30
C VAL A 84 3.80 -14.09 -5.37
N ARG A 85 4.44 -12.93 -5.39
CA ARG A 85 5.50 -12.58 -6.34
C ARG A 85 6.83 -12.33 -5.66
N GLN A 86 7.91 -12.59 -6.39
CA GLN A 86 9.28 -12.48 -5.87
C GLN A 86 9.65 -11.08 -5.34
N PRO A 87 9.31 -9.96 -6.00
CA PRO A 87 9.68 -8.63 -5.49
C PRO A 87 9.10 -8.33 -4.09
N ALA A 88 7.86 -8.76 -3.83
CA ALA A 88 7.24 -8.57 -2.52
C ALA A 88 7.90 -9.47 -1.46
N LEU A 89 8.20 -10.73 -1.80
CA LEU A 89 8.91 -11.65 -0.91
C LEU A 89 10.32 -11.16 -0.56
N GLU A 90 11.02 -10.56 -1.51
CA GLU A 90 12.34 -9.96 -1.31
C GLU A 90 12.28 -8.86 -0.24
N VAL A 91 11.35 -7.90 -0.39
CA VAL A 91 11.17 -6.84 0.62
C VAL A 91 10.72 -7.40 1.96
N ILE A 92 9.80 -8.37 1.99
CA ILE A 92 9.38 -9.04 3.24
C ILE A 92 10.58 -9.74 3.91
N SER A 93 11.47 -10.38 3.15
CA SER A 93 12.71 -10.99 3.64
C SER A 93 13.64 -9.95 4.25
N TYR A 94 13.79 -8.78 3.62
CA TYR A 94 14.55 -7.67 4.20
C TYR A 94 13.92 -7.18 5.49
N LEU A 95 12.61 -6.87 5.50
CA LEU A 95 11.90 -6.43 6.71
C LEU A 95 12.07 -7.42 7.88
N LYS A 96 12.03 -8.73 7.62
CA LYS A 96 12.25 -9.73 8.68
C LYS A 96 13.66 -9.70 9.28
N LYS A 97 14.67 -9.30 8.49
CA LYS A 97 16.09 -9.30 8.86
C LYS A 97 16.58 -7.93 9.35
N THR A 98 15.81 -6.87 9.13
CA THR A 98 16.18 -5.49 9.48
C THR A 98 16.25 -5.31 10.98
N ASP A 99 17.32 -4.65 11.43
CA ASP A 99 17.46 -4.15 12.78
C ASP A 99 16.82 -2.76 12.89
N TYR A 100 15.72 -2.66 13.63
CA TYR A 100 14.92 -1.44 13.77
C TYR A 100 15.49 -0.42 14.77
N SER A 101 16.61 -0.73 15.42
CA SER A 101 17.37 0.27 16.17
C SER A 101 18.13 1.25 15.24
N LYS A 102 18.34 0.85 13.98
CA LYS A 102 19.04 1.64 12.97
C LYS A 102 18.07 2.58 12.22
N PRO A 103 18.62 3.57 11.48
CA PRO A 103 17.83 4.43 10.60
C PRO A 103 16.92 3.65 9.65
N SER A 104 15.71 4.17 9.45
CA SER A 104 14.69 3.51 8.64
C SER A 104 15.14 3.29 7.20
N LEU A 105 15.06 2.05 6.74
CA LEU A 105 15.42 1.68 5.37
C LEU A 105 14.33 2.10 4.38
N ARG A 106 14.77 2.54 3.19
CA ARG A 106 13.92 2.96 2.08
C ARG A 106 13.94 1.90 0.98
N TYR A 107 12.80 1.28 0.71
CA TYR A 107 12.60 0.32 -0.37
C TYR A 107 11.84 1.01 -1.50
N LEU A 108 12.32 0.89 -2.74
CA LEU A 108 11.72 1.51 -3.92
C LEU A 108 11.40 0.47 -4.99
N PHE A 109 10.11 0.16 -5.15
CA PHE A 109 9.64 -0.68 -6.25
C PHE A 109 9.61 0.11 -7.56
N TYR A 110 10.34 -0.36 -8.57
CA TYR A 110 10.35 0.23 -9.92
C TYR A 110 10.12 -0.83 -11.01
N GLY A 111 9.81 -0.38 -12.22
CA GLY A 111 9.53 -1.29 -13.34
C GLY A 111 8.47 -0.75 -14.30
N LEU A 112 8.26 -1.47 -15.39
CA LEU A 112 7.38 -1.07 -16.49
C LEU A 112 5.94 -0.78 -16.05
N LYS A 113 5.22 0.02 -16.84
CA LYS A 113 3.80 0.28 -16.61
C LYS A 113 3.01 -1.03 -16.59
N GLY A 114 2.15 -1.19 -15.59
CA GLY A 114 1.31 -2.39 -15.47
C GLY A 114 2.02 -3.65 -14.98
N SER A 115 3.28 -3.58 -14.52
CA SER A 115 4.04 -4.74 -14.02
C SER A 115 3.60 -5.24 -12.63
N GLY A 116 2.70 -4.55 -11.92
CA GLY A 116 2.19 -4.98 -10.61
C GLY A 116 2.90 -4.38 -9.39
N LYS A 117 3.62 -3.26 -9.53
CA LYS A 117 4.30 -2.55 -8.43
C LYS A 117 3.38 -2.27 -7.22
N THR A 118 2.23 -1.65 -7.46
CA THR A 118 1.24 -1.36 -6.42
C THR A 118 0.76 -2.64 -5.72
N MET A 119 0.54 -3.73 -6.47
CA MET A 119 0.14 -5.01 -5.86
C MET A 119 1.25 -5.59 -4.98
N SER A 120 2.52 -5.47 -5.38
CA SER A 120 3.67 -5.85 -4.53
C SER A 120 3.78 -4.99 -3.27
N LEU A 121 3.50 -3.68 -3.38
CA LEU A 121 3.40 -2.78 -2.22
C LEU A 121 2.27 -3.23 -1.29
N CYS A 122 1.06 -3.46 -1.80
CA CYS A 122 -0.07 -3.93 -1.00
C CYS A 122 0.22 -5.26 -0.32
N HIS A 123 0.90 -6.21 -0.97
CA HIS A 123 1.31 -7.47 -0.34
C HIS A 123 2.24 -7.21 0.86
N THR A 124 3.23 -6.33 0.68
CA THR A 124 4.18 -5.97 1.74
C THR A 124 3.49 -5.24 2.90
N VAL A 125 2.56 -4.33 2.58
CA VAL A 125 1.75 -3.60 3.57
C VAL A 125 0.83 -4.54 4.35
N HIS A 126 0.22 -5.53 3.69
CA HIS A 126 -0.57 -6.57 4.34
C HIS A 126 0.27 -7.40 5.30
N PHE A 127 1.49 -7.76 4.91
CA PHE A 127 2.44 -8.38 5.82
C PHE A 127 2.68 -7.50 7.07
N CYS A 128 3.04 -6.22 6.91
CA CYS A 128 3.27 -5.31 8.05
C CYS A 128 2.03 -5.21 8.97
N TYR A 129 0.84 -5.04 8.40
CA TYR A 129 -0.41 -4.99 9.16
C TYR A 129 -0.62 -6.26 10.01
N THR A 130 -0.35 -7.44 9.44
CA THR A 130 -0.53 -8.70 10.15
C THR A 130 0.51 -8.96 11.25
N GLN A 131 1.64 -8.26 11.20
CA GLN A 131 2.65 -8.24 12.26
C GLN A 131 2.34 -7.19 13.34
N GLY A 132 1.18 -6.51 13.28
CA GLY A 132 0.81 -5.49 14.25
C GLY A 132 1.59 -4.19 14.09
N TRP A 133 1.95 -3.80 12.86
CA TRP A 133 2.58 -2.51 12.60
C TRP A 133 1.53 -1.42 12.38
N LEU A 134 1.89 -0.18 12.73
CA LEU A 134 1.13 1.00 12.35
C LEU A 134 1.38 1.30 10.88
N VAL A 135 0.32 1.30 10.08
CA VAL A 135 0.42 1.48 8.63
C VAL A 135 0.03 2.90 8.25
N LEU A 136 0.99 3.64 7.71
CA LEU A 136 0.77 4.94 7.10
C LEU A 136 0.80 4.77 5.57
N HIS A 137 -0.37 4.61 4.96
CA HIS A 137 -0.48 4.36 3.52
C HIS A 137 -0.98 5.61 2.76
N VAL A 138 -0.28 5.97 1.69
CA VAL A 138 -0.68 6.97 0.69
C VAL A 138 -0.91 6.23 -0.64
N PRO A 139 -2.18 5.94 -1.01
CA PRO A 139 -2.50 5.09 -2.16
C PRO A 139 -2.13 5.62 -3.54
N ASP A 140 -2.07 6.94 -3.71
CA ASP A 140 -1.57 7.59 -4.92
C ASP A 140 -1.15 9.03 -4.59
N ALA A 141 0.16 9.26 -4.45
CA ALA A 141 0.70 10.58 -4.18
C ALA A 141 0.44 11.56 -5.34
N HIS A 142 0.16 11.09 -6.56
CA HIS A 142 -0.16 11.97 -7.68
C HIS A 142 -1.45 12.75 -7.47
N LEU A 143 -2.40 12.21 -6.68
CA LEU A 143 -3.66 12.90 -6.37
C LEU A 143 -3.45 14.16 -5.51
N TRP A 144 -2.31 14.27 -4.83
CA TRP A 144 -1.98 15.46 -4.04
C TRP A 144 -1.36 16.57 -4.89
N VAL A 145 -0.87 16.27 -6.09
CA VAL A 145 -0.23 17.26 -6.99
C VAL A 145 -1.05 17.58 -8.25
N LYS A 146 -2.25 17.02 -8.38
CA LYS A 146 -3.16 17.28 -9.51
C LYS A 146 -4.63 17.27 -9.08
N ASN A 147 -5.51 17.78 -9.93
CA ASN A 147 -6.96 17.75 -9.76
C ASN A 147 -7.45 18.27 -8.39
N CYS A 148 -6.77 19.28 -7.85
CA CYS A 148 -7.18 19.91 -6.60
C CYS A 148 -8.39 20.81 -6.82
N LYS A 149 -9.52 20.49 -6.18
CA LYS A 149 -10.76 21.27 -6.30
C LYS A 149 -10.76 22.51 -5.42
N GLU A 150 -10.17 22.40 -4.23
CA GLU A 150 -10.14 23.47 -3.23
C GLU A 150 -8.71 23.60 -2.73
N LEU A 151 -8.12 24.78 -2.95
CA LEU A 151 -6.78 25.13 -2.50
C LEU A 151 -6.89 26.37 -1.61
N LEU A 152 -6.44 26.25 -0.37
CA LEU A 152 -6.50 27.34 0.61
C LEU A 152 -5.08 27.78 0.98
N PRO A 153 -4.83 29.07 1.27
CA PRO A 153 -3.59 29.46 1.93
C PRO A 153 -3.53 28.83 3.33
N SER A 154 -2.38 28.28 3.71
CA SER A 154 -2.24 27.63 5.00
C SER A 154 -2.33 28.64 6.15
N SER A 155 -3.08 28.27 7.19
CA SER A 155 -3.17 29.06 8.43
C SER A 155 -1.89 29.02 9.25
N TYR A 156 -1.13 27.92 9.16
CA TYR A 156 0.10 27.73 9.91
C TYR A 156 1.32 28.34 9.22
N ASN A 157 1.40 28.24 7.88
CA ASN A 157 2.49 28.83 7.12
C ASN A 157 1.99 29.57 5.88
N THR A 158 2.14 30.88 5.88
CA THR A 158 1.65 31.77 4.80
C THR A 158 2.30 31.51 3.44
N SER A 159 3.46 30.83 3.38
CA SER A 159 4.11 30.45 2.13
C SER A 159 3.60 29.12 1.54
N ARG A 160 2.65 28.46 2.20
CA ARG A 160 2.13 27.14 1.79
C ARG A 160 0.64 27.15 1.50
N PHE A 161 0.20 26.09 0.82
CA PHE A 161 -1.17 25.83 0.48
C PHE A 161 -1.68 24.51 1.07
N ASP A 162 -2.88 24.58 1.61
CA ASP A 162 -3.61 23.49 2.20
C ASP A 162 -4.61 22.88 1.22
N GLN A 163 -4.77 21.56 1.32
CA GLN A 163 -5.60 20.73 0.45
C GLN A 163 -6.59 19.96 1.33
N PRO A 164 -7.62 20.65 1.84
CA PRO A 164 -8.40 20.16 2.97
C PRO A 164 -9.22 18.92 2.65
N LEU A 165 -9.69 18.76 1.40
CA LEU A 165 -10.44 17.59 0.95
C LEU A 165 -9.57 16.33 0.94
N GLN A 166 -8.39 16.39 0.32
CA GLN A 166 -7.42 15.29 0.27
C GLN A 166 -6.95 14.91 1.67
N ALA A 167 -6.68 15.91 2.52
CA ALA A 167 -6.27 15.70 3.89
C ALA A 167 -7.37 15.00 4.71
N THR A 168 -8.63 15.44 4.59
CA THR A 168 -9.76 14.85 5.32
C THR A 168 -10.03 13.41 4.88
N GLU A 169 -10.00 13.15 3.57
CA GLU A 169 -10.14 11.80 3.01
C GLU A 169 -9.04 10.87 3.53
N TRP A 170 -7.79 11.34 3.51
CA TRP A 170 -6.66 10.59 4.05
C TRP A 170 -6.80 10.32 5.55
N LEU A 171 -7.20 11.31 6.37
CA LEU A 171 -7.40 11.15 7.82
C LEU A 171 -8.49 10.11 8.14
N ARG A 172 -9.60 10.09 7.39
CA ARG A 172 -10.64 9.06 7.56
C ARG A 172 -10.10 7.66 7.31
N ASN A 173 -9.28 7.50 6.27
CA ASN A 173 -8.67 6.21 5.94
C ASN A 173 -7.64 5.80 6.98
N PHE A 174 -6.81 6.74 7.41
CA PHE A 174 -5.83 6.53 8.48
C PHE A 174 -6.51 6.08 9.78
N ARG A 175 -7.66 6.70 10.12
CA ARG A 175 -8.46 6.32 11.30
C ARG A 175 -8.94 4.88 11.23
N ILE A 176 -9.53 4.47 10.10
CA ILE A 176 -10.07 3.12 9.91
C ILE A 176 -8.96 2.06 10.03
N THR A 177 -7.80 2.33 9.44
CA THR A 177 -6.69 1.36 9.40
C THR A 177 -6.02 1.17 10.77
N ASN A 178 -5.87 2.25 11.54
CA ASN A 178 -5.03 2.25 12.76
C ASN A 178 -5.83 2.47 14.05
N GLU A 179 -7.15 2.23 14.05
CA GLU A 179 -8.06 2.53 15.18
C GLU A 179 -7.52 2.07 16.55
N HIS A 180 -6.95 0.87 16.61
CA HIS A 180 -6.39 0.28 17.84
C HIS A 180 -5.12 0.97 18.38
N PHE A 181 -4.41 1.75 17.55
CA PHE A 181 -3.26 2.55 17.98
C PHE A 181 -3.64 3.96 18.42
N LEU A 182 -4.76 4.51 17.93
CA LEU A 182 -5.12 5.90 18.12
C LEU A 182 -5.36 6.29 19.58
N SER A 183 -5.85 5.35 20.39
CA SER A 183 -6.05 5.55 21.84
C SER A 183 -4.79 5.33 22.67
N LYS A 184 -3.80 4.60 22.12
CA LYS A 184 -2.55 4.24 22.82
C LYS A 184 -1.47 5.29 22.64
N ILE A 185 -1.35 5.82 21.42
CA ILE A 185 -0.36 6.83 21.08
C ILE A 185 -0.85 8.17 21.61
N LYS A 186 -0.01 8.85 22.40
CA LYS A 186 -0.28 10.18 22.95
C LYS A 186 0.57 11.22 22.24
N THR A 187 0.03 12.41 22.02
CA THR A 187 0.82 13.53 21.51
C THR A 187 1.94 13.89 22.50
N LYS A 188 3.11 14.28 21.99
CA LYS A 188 4.24 14.81 22.80
C LYS A 188 4.35 16.34 22.70
N GLN A 189 3.50 16.95 21.89
CA GLN A 189 3.51 18.38 21.64
C GLN A 189 2.11 18.97 21.74
N ARG A 190 2.06 20.23 22.18
CA ARG A 190 0.85 21.05 22.12
C ARG A 190 0.67 21.61 20.71
N TYR A 191 -0.52 21.44 20.15
CA TYR A 191 -0.90 21.97 18.84
C TYR A 191 -1.97 23.03 18.99
N VAL A 192 -1.76 24.21 18.41
CA VAL A 192 -2.74 25.31 18.44
C VAL A 192 -3.37 25.44 17.05
N TRP A 193 -4.68 25.20 16.96
CA TRP A 193 -5.43 25.26 15.71
C TRP A 193 -6.04 26.64 15.48
N THR A 194 -6.59 27.21 16.55
CA THR A 194 -7.14 28.57 16.57
C THR A 194 -6.84 29.22 17.92
N LYS A 195 -7.17 30.51 18.08
CA LYS A 195 -7.02 31.21 19.36
C LYS A 195 -7.76 30.55 20.53
N ARG A 196 -8.81 29.76 20.24
CA ARG A 196 -9.67 29.12 21.25
C ARG A 196 -9.48 27.61 21.34
N GLU A 197 -8.80 27.01 20.37
CA GLU A 197 -8.74 25.55 20.23
C GLU A 197 -7.30 25.09 20.09
N PHE A 198 -6.96 24.17 20.96
CA PHE A 198 -5.65 23.57 21.03
C PHE A 198 -5.81 22.12 21.47
N THR A 199 -4.89 21.27 21.03
CA THR A 199 -4.72 19.92 21.54
C THR A 199 -3.53 19.96 22.48
N GLU A 200 -3.74 19.63 23.76
CA GLU A 200 -2.66 19.62 24.75
C GLU A 200 -1.74 18.41 24.56
N ASP A 201 -0.55 18.54 25.12
CA ASP A 201 0.39 17.42 25.28
C ASP A 201 -0.26 16.28 26.09
N GLY A 202 0.02 15.03 25.71
CA GLY A 202 -0.54 13.84 26.33
C GLY A 202 -1.93 13.41 25.85
N SER A 203 -2.55 14.16 24.94
CA SER A 203 -3.85 13.81 24.34
C SER A 203 -3.71 12.59 23.41
N PRO A 204 -4.69 11.69 23.31
CA PRO A 204 -4.61 10.55 22.40
C PRO A 204 -4.58 11.01 20.93
N LEU A 205 -3.81 10.31 20.09
CA LEU A 205 -3.67 10.60 18.66
C LEU A 205 -5.02 10.55 17.94
N GLY A 206 -5.97 9.75 18.42
CA GLY A 206 -7.33 9.71 17.91
C GLY A 206 -8.08 11.03 18.00
N GLU A 207 -7.91 11.80 19.08
CA GLU A 207 -8.53 13.12 19.22
C GLU A 207 -7.95 14.11 18.19
N LEU A 208 -6.64 14.04 17.94
CA LEU A 208 -5.98 14.82 16.90
C LEU A 208 -6.56 14.51 15.51
N VAL A 209 -6.71 13.22 15.19
CA VAL A 209 -7.30 12.78 13.91
C VAL A 209 -8.76 13.22 13.78
N ASP A 210 -9.56 13.08 14.85
CA ASP A 210 -10.97 13.45 14.86
C ASP A 210 -11.20 14.97 14.74
N GLN A 211 -10.29 15.77 15.30
CA GLN A 211 -10.26 17.21 15.09
C GLN A 211 -10.03 17.55 13.61
N GLY A 212 -9.13 16.86 12.91
CA GLY A 212 -8.90 17.09 11.48
C GLY A 212 -10.04 16.62 10.58
N ILE A 213 -10.76 15.56 10.97
CA ILE A 213 -11.93 15.06 10.23
C ILE A 213 -13.14 15.99 10.41
N SER A 214 -13.35 16.50 11.62
CA SER A 214 -14.46 17.41 11.93
C SER A 214 -14.22 18.83 11.39
N ARG A 215 -12.97 19.31 11.42
CA ARG A 215 -12.59 20.66 10.99
C ARG A 215 -11.73 20.60 9.73
N VAL A 216 -12.43 20.61 8.61
CA VAL A 216 -11.86 20.51 7.27
C VAL A 216 -10.80 21.59 6.98
N LYS A 217 -10.93 22.81 7.53
CA LYS A 217 -9.95 23.90 7.29
C LYS A 217 -8.56 23.64 7.85
N SER A 218 -8.47 22.98 9.00
CA SER A 218 -7.20 22.65 9.67
C SER A 218 -6.70 21.24 9.35
N SER A 219 -7.40 20.49 8.48
CA SER A 219 -7.10 19.07 8.25
C SER A 219 -5.70 18.85 7.68
N SER A 220 -5.21 19.74 6.81
CA SER A 220 -3.85 19.65 6.24
C SER A 220 -2.76 19.78 7.30
N ASP A 221 -2.94 20.70 8.25
CA ASP A 221 -2.03 20.88 9.38
C ASP A 221 -2.09 19.68 10.33
N VAL A 222 -3.28 19.12 10.57
CA VAL A 222 -3.46 17.90 11.37
C VAL A 222 -2.72 16.71 10.75
N VAL A 223 -2.76 16.53 9.42
CA VAL A 223 -1.97 15.48 8.74
C VAL A 223 -0.48 15.67 9.02
N GLY A 224 0.01 16.91 8.93
CA GLY A 224 1.40 17.24 9.26
C GLY A 224 1.75 16.93 10.71
N ALA A 225 0.85 17.24 11.66
CA ALA A 225 1.01 16.94 13.08
C ALA A 225 1.07 15.43 13.34
N VAL A 226 0.16 14.65 12.72
CA VAL A 226 0.16 13.18 12.82
C VAL A 226 1.46 12.59 12.29
N MET A 227 1.91 12.99 11.09
CA MET A 227 3.18 12.52 10.52
C MET A 227 4.37 12.88 11.42
N LYS A 228 4.36 14.08 12.00
CA LYS A 228 5.41 14.56 12.92
C LYS A 228 5.45 13.72 14.21
N GLU A 229 4.30 13.50 14.85
CA GLU A 229 4.21 12.70 16.08
C GLU A 229 4.65 11.26 15.85
N LEU A 230 4.17 10.63 14.79
CA LEU A 230 4.57 9.26 14.44
C LEU A 230 6.07 9.15 14.20
N ARG A 231 6.66 10.12 13.50
CA ARG A 231 8.11 10.17 13.26
C ARG A 231 8.92 10.38 14.54
N LEU A 232 8.45 11.24 15.45
CA LEU A 232 9.13 11.52 16.72
C LEU A 232 9.09 10.35 17.70
N GLN A 233 7.99 9.59 17.68
CA GLN A 233 7.77 8.50 18.62
C GLN A 233 8.25 7.15 18.10
N SER A 234 8.32 6.95 16.79
CA SER A 234 8.83 5.71 16.20
C SER A 234 10.26 5.43 16.68
N GLY A 235 10.49 4.19 17.14
CA GLY A 235 11.81 3.73 17.58
C GLY A 235 12.23 4.16 18.99
N GLN A 236 11.38 4.92 19.69
CA GLN A 236 11.60 5.24 21.11
C GLN A 236 11.31 4.00 21.99
N PRO A 237 12.03 3.79 23.11
CA PRO A 237 11.76 2.67 24.01
C PRO A 237 10.34 2.64 24.57
N GLU A 238 9.71 3.82 24.66
CA GLU A 238 8.35 4.02 25.16
C GLU A 238 7.27 3.71 24.10
N SER A 239 7.62 3.58 22.82
CA SER A 239 6.65 3.34 21.76
C SER A 239 6.45 1.85 21.50
N ASP A 240 5.22 1.38 21.76
CA ASP A 240 4.80 0.00 21.52
C ASP A 240 4.28 -0.22 20.09
N PHE A 241 4.91 0.44 19.10
CA PHE A 241 4.52 0.29 17.69
C PHE A 241 5.72 0.38 16.74
N ARG A 242 5.60 -0.32 15.62
CA ARG A 242 6.50 -0.18 14.46
C ARG A 242 5.78 0.57 13.35
N LEU A 243 6.49 1.46 12.67
CA LEU A 243 5.91 2.31 11.62
C LEU A 243 6.22 1.76 10.22
N ALA A 244 5.18 1.44 9.44
CA ALA A 244 5.29 1.14 8.02
C ALA A 244 4.78 2.32 7.20
N VAL A 245 5.67 3.05 6.54
CA VAL A 245 5.32 4.15 5.65
C VAL A 245 5.24 3.63 4.23
N ALA A 246 4.03 3.55 3.68
CA ALA A 246 3.76 3.04 2.34
C ALA A 246 3.29 4.17 1.41
N VAL A 247 4.03 4.45 0.33
CA VAL A 247 3.66 5.52 -0.61
C VAL A 247 3.66 5.00 -2.04
N ASP A 248 2.50 5.03 -2.70
CA ASP A 248 2.43 4.76 -4.13
C ASP A 248 2.68 6.04 -4.96
N GLY A 249 3.52 5.92 -5.99
CA GLY A 249 3.80 7.03 -6.89
C GLY A 249 4.66 8.12 -6.25
N VAL A 250 5.68 7.74 -5.48
CA VAL A 250 6.52 8.66 -4.70
C VAL A 250 7.21 9.73 -5.57
N ASN A 251 7.39 9.47 -6.87
CA ASN A 251 7.88 10.43 -7.84
C ASN A 251 7.03 11.70 -7.98
N ALA A 252 5.77 11.68 -7.54
CA ALA A 252 4.93 12.88 -7.48
C ALA A 252 5.49 13.97 -6.55
N LEU A 253 6.25 13.60 -5.51
CA LEU A 253 6.71 14.54 -4.48
C LEU A 253 7.76 15.54 -5.02
N TRP A 254 8.61 15.11 -5.94
CA TRP A 254 9.69 15.93 -6.51
C TRP A 254 9.44 16.31 -7.99
N GLY A 255 8.29 15.92 -8.54
CA GLY A 255 7.87 16.28 -9.88
C GLY A 255 7.35 17.72 -9.97
N ARG A 256 6.50 17.98 -10.97
CA ARG A 256 5.77 19.25 -11.11
C ARG A 256 4.29 19.02 -10.76
N SER A 257 3.63 20.05 -10.23
CA SER A 257 2.18 20.02 -10.00
C SER A 257 1.42 20.57 -11.22
N THR A 258 0.14 20.21 -11.36
CA THR A 258 -0.78 20.91 -12.29
C THR A 258 -1.67 21.93 -11.58
N ILE A 259 -1.45 22.16 -10.29
CA ILE A 259 -2.28 23.04 -9.47
C ILE A 259 -1.84 24.47 -9.76
N LYS A 260 -2.83 25.34 -10.01
CA LYS A 260 -2.59 26.77 -10.29
C LYS A 260 -3.29 27.64 -9.26
N LYS A 261 -2.64 28.74 -8.88
CA LYS A 261 -3.22 29.84 -8.13
C LYS A 261 -2.97 31.13 -8.91
N GLU A 262 -4.03 31.89 -9.20
CA GLU A 262 -3.91 33.18 -9.92
C GLU A 262 -3.03 33.06 -11.18
N ASP A 263 -3.29 32.01 -11.97
CA ASP A 263 -2.55 31.60 -13.18
C ASP A 263 -1.08 31.16 -13.02
N LYS A 264 -0.53 31.18 -11.81
CA LYS A 264 0.81 30.65 -11.51
C LYS A 264 0.74 29.18 -11.08
N SER A 265 1.65 28.36 -11.61
CA SER A 265 1.80 26.97 -11.17
C SER A 265 2.38 26.93 -9.76
N VAL A 266 1.76 26.15 -8.89
CA VAL A 266 2.22 25.94 -7.51
C VAL A 266 3.30 24.85 -7.51
N ASP A 267 4.44 25.09 -6.87
CA ASP A 267 5.46 24.05 -6.71
C ASP A 267 4.98 22.99 -5.70
N PRO A 268 5.23 21.68 -5.90
CA PRO A 268 4.90 20.68 -4.88
C PRO A 268 5.47 20.97 -3.48
N GLU A 269 6.57 21.72 -3.35
CA GLU A 269 7.10 22.14 -2.04
C GLU A 269 6.24 23.17 -1.30
N GLU A 270 5.41 23.92 -2.03
CA GLU A 270 4.45 24.87 -1.46
C GLU A 270 3.19 24.16 -0.95
N LEU A 271 2.98 22.87 -1.29
CA LEU A 271 1.82 22.10 -0.82
C LEU A 271 2.11 21.49 0.56
N THR A 272 1.29 21.80 1.56
CA THR A 272 1.48 21.36 2.95
C THR A 272 1.56 19.83 3.08
N LEU A 273 0.68 19.09 2.37
CA LEU A 273 0.67 17.62 2.40
C LEU A 273 1.96 17.01 1.83
N VAL A 274 2.40 17.50 0.67
CA VAL A 274 3.62 17.02 0.00
C VAL A 274 4.85 17.34 0.83
N TYR A 275 4.92 18.57 1.35
CA TYR A 275 6.03 19.00 2.19
C TYR A 275 6.18 18.15 3.45
N ASN A 276 5.08 17.85 4.14
CA ASN A 276 5.11 17.00 5.33
C ASN A 276 5.43 15.54 5.00
N LEU A 277 4.94 15.02 3.86
CA LEU A 277 5.27 13.67 3.41
C LEU A 277 6.75 13.54 3.03
N LYS A 278 7.36 14.55 2.40
CA LYS A 278 8.82 14.59 2.13
C LYS A 278 9.65 14.44 3.42
N LYS A 279 9.24 15.08 4.51
CA LYS A 279 9.88 14.92 5.84
C LYS A 279 9.74 13.53 6.45
N LEU A 280 8.79 12.74 5.98
CA LEU A 280 8.63 11.35 6.40
C LEU A 280 9.48 10.41 5.53
N MET A 281 9.84 10.84 4.32
CA MET A 281 10.73 10.10 3.41
C MET A 281 12.23 10.23 3.78
N THR A 282 12.59 11.12 4.71
CA THR A 282 13.95 11.18 5.25
C THR A 282 14.21 9.97 6.16
N ASN A 283 15.45 9.51 6.21
CA ASN A 283 15.90 8.40 7.06
C ASN A 283 16.39 8.88 8.44
N ASP A 284 15.90 10.02 8.93
CA ASP A 284 16.27 10.65 10.21
C ASP A 284 15.57 10.02 11.43
N TRP A 285 14.83 8.92 11.24
CA TRP A 285 14.03 8.25 12.26
C TRP A 285 14.22 6.73 12.23
N THR A 286 13.96 6.06 13.36
CA THR A 286 14.18 4.61 13.57
C THR A 286 12.87 3.91 13.93
N GLY A 287 12.87 2.59 14.13
CA GLY A 287 11.68 1.85 14.55
C GLY A 287 10.67 1.51 13.45
N GLY A 288 11.04 1.71 12.17
CA GLY A 288 10.15 1.40 11.06
C GLY A 288 10.84 1.24 9.71
N ALA A 289 10.03 1.28 8.65
CA ALA A 289 10.48 1.12 7.27
C ALA A 289 9.65 1.98 6.32
N ILE A 290 10.31 2.46 5.26
CA ILE A 290 9.71 3.25 4.19
C ILE A 290 9.64 2.35 2.94
N ILE A 291 8.44 2.08 2.46
CA ILE A 291 8.16 1.20 1.32
C ILE A 291 7.45 2.03 0.27
N THR A 292 8.08 2.22 -0.88
CA THR A 292 7.60 3.15 -1.90
C THR A 292 7.55 2.49 -3.26
N THR A 293 6.72 3.01 -4.16
CA THR A 293 6.70 2.62 -5.56
C THR A 293 6.89 3.84 -6.44
N LEU A 294 7.50 3.62 -7.60
CA LEU A 294 7.41 4.55 -8.72
C LEU A 294 6.16 4.25 -9.53
N SER A 295 5.53 5.30 -10.06
CA SER A 295 4.45 5.14 -11.02
C SER A 295 4.58 6.15 -12.17
N GLN A 296 4.70 5.61 -13.38
CA GLN A 296 4.47 6.35 -14.62
C GLN A 296 2.97 6.64 -14.82
N THR A 297 2.08 5.80 -14.26
CA THR A 297 0.65 6.02 -14.43
C THR A 297 0.21 7.17 -13.55
N GLY A 298 -0.20 8.26 -14.19
CA GLY A 298 -0.63 9.46 -13.48
C GLY A 298 0.49 10.45 -13.17
N SER A 299 1.74 10.15 -13.59
CA SER A 299 2.85 11.08 -13.53
C SER A 299 2.64 12.26 -14.48
N LEU A 300 3.19 13.40 -14.10
CA LEU A 300 3.02 14.67 -14.79
C LEU A 300 4.32 15.04 -15.49
N TYR A 301 4.23 15.46 -16.76
CA TYR A 301 5.38 15.95 -17.54
C TYR A 301 6.55 14.96 -17.70
N THR A 302 6.30 13.65 -17.59
CA THR A 302 7.29 12.59 -17.80
C THR A 302 6.98 11.77 -19.06
N SER A 303 8.00 11.24 -19.73
CA SER A 303 7.82 10.34 -20.87
C SER A 303 6.98 9.11 -20.51
N LYS A 304 6.21 8.60 -21.47
CA LYS A 304 5.41 7.37 -21.31
C LYS A 304 6.28 6.11 -21.19
N SER A 305 7.48 6.14 -21.75
CA SER A 305 8.44 5.04 -21.70
C SER A 305 9.31 5.05 -20.44
N ALA A 306 9.31 6.14 -19.67
CA ALA A 306 10.15 6.28 -18.49
C ALA A 306 9.67 5.37 -17.35
N TYR A 307 10.59 4.64 -16.75
CA TYR A 307 10.29 3.74 -15.62
C TYR A 307 11.43 3.58 -14.63
N LEU A 308 12.62 4.10 -14.96
CA LEU A 308 13.79 4.00 -14.10
C LEU A 308 13.70 5.02 -12.96
N PRO A 309 14.31 4.73 -11.78
CA PRO A 309 14.32 5.65 -10.65
C PRO A 309 14.84 7.04 -10.97
N GLN A 310 16.00 7.14 -11.63
CA GLN A 310 16.60 8.43 -11.96
C GLN A 310 15.74 9.25 -12.94
N GLU A 311 15.07 8.59 -13.90
CA GLU A 311 14.19 9.25 -14.87
C GLU A 311 12.92 9.80 -14.22
N LEU A 312 12.31 9.04 -13.31
CA LEU A 312 11.01 9.40 -12.71
C LEU A 312 11.15 10.31 -11.48
N LEU A 313 12.17 10.11 -10.65
CA LEU A 313 12.44 10.96 -9.49
C LEU A 313 13.10 12.29 -9.90
N GLY A 314 13.83 12.29 -11.02
CA GLY A 314 14.74 13.38 -11.37
C GLY A 314 15.90 13.50 -10.37
N GLU A 315 16.77 14.48 -10.59
CA GLU A 315 17.95 14.75 -9.74
C GLU A 315 17.55 15.02 -8.29
N ARG A 316 16.65 15.99 -8.05
CA ARG A 316 16.19 16.37 -6.71
C ARG A 316 15.61 15.19 -5.92
N GLY A 317 14.79 14.37 -6.56
CA GLY A 317 14.14 13.23 -5.91
C GLY A 317 15.10 12.08 -5.66
N PHE A 318 16.04 11.85 -6.59
CA PHE A 318 17.08 10.83 -6.43
C PHE A 318 18.01 11.19 -5.27
N ASP A 319 18.53 12.42 -5.23
CA ASP A 319 19.42 12.91 -4.16
C ASP A 319 18.73 12.89 -2.78
N SER A 320 17.44 13.23 -2.73
CA SER A 320 16.67 13.20 -1.49
C SER A 320 16.43 11.76 -0.98
N MET A 321 16.24 10.80 -1.89
CA MET A 321 15.94 9.40 -1.56
C MET A 321 17.20 8.55 -1.37
N ASP A 322 18.36 9.00 -1.82
CA ASP A 322 19.63 8.29 -1.67
C ASP A 322 20.12 8.30 -0.21
N PRO A 323 20.56 7.17 0.38
CA PRO A 323 20.51 5.79 -0.12
C PRO A 323 19.13 5.15 0.00
N PHE A 324 18.76 4.33 -1.00
CA PHE A 324 17.59 3.46 -1.01
C PHE A 324 17.90 2.09 -1.66
N ILE A 325 17.05 1.11 -1.40
CA ILE A 325 17.13 -0.25 -1.96
C ILE A 325 16.17 -0.34 -3.16
N PRO A 326 16.66 -0.31 -4.41
CA PRO A 326 15.83 -0.47 -5.59
C PRO A 326 15.39 -1.93 -5.74
N VAL A 327 14.08 -2.16 -5.91
CA VAL A 327 13.50 -3.49 -6.13
C VAL A 327 12.78 -3.52 -7.46
N SER A 328 13.32 -4.28 -8.41
CA SER A 328 12.75 -4.40 -9.77
C SER A 328 11.49 -5.26 -9.75
N VAL A 329 10.43 -4.79 -10.40
CA VAL A 329 9.17 -5.51 -10.57
C VAL A 329 8.98 -5.84 -12.05
N PRO A 330 9.40 -7.03 -12.49
CA PRO A 330 9.28 -7.46 -13.88
C PRO A 330 7.85 -7.88 -14.24
N ASN A 331 7.63 -8.11 -15.55
CA ASN A 331 6.47 -8.85 -16.06
C ASN A 331 6.42 -10.26 -15.47
N TYR A 332 5.32 -10.99 -15.71
CA TYR A 332 5.21 -12.35 -15.20
C TYR A 332 6.28 -13.28 -15.78
N SER A 333 6.84 -14.12 -14.91
CA SER A 333 7.55 -15.33 -15.36
C SER A 333 6.57 -16.32 -16.01
N ASP A 334 7.07 -17.34 -16.69
CA ASP A 334 6.22 -18.37 -17.31
C ASP A 334 5.33 -19.07 -16.26
N LYS A 335 5.88 -19.35 -15.07
CA LYS A 335 5.13 -19.94 -13.96
C LYS A 335 4.03 -19.01 -13.43
N GLU A 336 4.34 -17.73 -13.24
CA GLU A 336 3.37 -16.73 -12.77
C GLU A 336 2.26 -16.53 -13.81
N PHE A 337 2.61 -16.46 -15.10
CA PHE A 337 1.65 -16.37 -16.19
C PHE A 337 0.72 -17.58 -16.20
N GLU A 338 1.29 -18.79 -16.14
CA GLU A 338 0.51 -20.04 -16.11
C GLU A 338 -0.49 -20.03 -14.96
N SER A 339 -0.02 -19.65 -13.78
CA SER A 339 -0.84 -19.62 -12.57
C SER A 339 -1.97 -18.59 -12.69
N CYS A 340 -1.71 -17.43 -13.29
CA CYS A 340 -2.72 -16.42 -13.57
C CYS A 340 -3.77 -16.89 -14.59
N TYR A 341 -3.31 -17.51 -15.68
CA TYR A 341 -4.19 -18.07 -16.70
C TYR A 341 -5.10 -19.15 -16.10
N LEU A 342 -4.54 -20.09 -15.33
CA LEU A 342 -5.31 -21.11 -14.64
C LEU A 342 -6.28 -20.52 -13.61
N TYR A 343 -5.91 -19.44 -12.91
CA TYR A 343 -6.82 -18.74 -12.00
C TYR A 343 -8.03 -18.14 -12.75
N PHE A 344 -7.82 -17.51 -13.91
CA PHE A 344 -8.92 -17.03 -14.75
C PHE A 344 -9.79 -18.16 -15.31
N MET A 345 -9.20 -19.30 -15.65
CA MET A 345 -9.93 -20.49 -16.06
C MET A 345 -10.80 -21.07 -14.94
N ASP A 346 -10.27 -21.19 -13.71
CA ASP A 346 -11.02 -21.68 -12.54
C ASP A 346 -12.22 -20.78 -12.22
N ARG A 347 -12.07 -19.47 -12.40
CA ARG A 347 -13.15 -18.48 -12.19
C ARG A 347 -14.12 -18.38 -13.35
N GLN A 348 -13.94 -19.17 -14.41
CA GLN A 348 -14.70 -19.03 -15.66
C GLN A 348 -14.67 -17.58 -16.16
N TRP A 349 -13.54 -16.89 -16.02
CA TRP A 349 -13.41 -15.51 -16.47
C TRP A 349 -13.23 -15.43 -17.99
N LEU A 350 -12.56 -16.43 -18.56
CA LEU A 350 -12.36 -16.57 -20.00
C LEU A 350 -13.55 -17.30 -20.64
N GLN A 351 -14.42 -16.59 -21.34
CA GLN A 351 -15.64 -17.16 -21.93
C GLN A 351 -15.44 -17.61 -23.37
N HIS A 352 -14.59 -16.93 -24.15
CA HIS A 352 -14.31 -17.30 -25.53
C HIS A 352 -13.70 -18.71 -25.66
N PRO A 353 -14.25 -19.61 -26.49
CA PRO A 353 -13.75 -20.99 -26.60
C PRO A 353 -12.27 -21.09 -26.99
N GLN A 354 -11.80 -20.24 -27.90
CA GLN A 354 -10.39 -20.26 -28.34
C GLN A 354 -9.43 -19.80 -27.25
N SER A 355 -9.89 -18.97 -26.28
CA SER A 355 -9.03 -18.54 -25.17
C SER A 355 -8.67 -19.69 -24.22
N ARG A 356 -9.37 -20.82 -24.33
CA ARG A 356 -9.19 -22.05 -23.52
C ARG A 356 -8.28 -23.08 -24.19
N THR A 357 -7.77 -22.82 -25.40
CA THR A 357 -6.85 -23.72 -26.11
C THR A 357 -5.39 -23.29 -25.92
N GLU A 358 -4.45 -24.20 -26.22
CA GLU A 358 -3.02 -23.90 -26.14
C GLU A 358 -2.59 -22.85 -27.17
N GLU A 359 -3.25 -22.80 -28.33
CA GLU A 359 -3.04 -21.75 -29.34
C GLU A 359 -3.47 -20.38 -28.80
N GLY A 360 -4.69 -20.28 -28.25
CA GLY A 360 -5.17 -19.02 -27.67
C GLY A 360 -4.33 -18.56 -26.49
N LYS A 361 -3.82 -19.49 -25.67
CA LYS A 361 -2.88 -19.18 -24.61
C LYS A 361 -1.55 -18.60 -25.14
N LYS A 362 -1.00 -19.15 -26.22
CA LYS A 362 0.20 -18.58 -26.89
C LYS A 362 -0.06 -17.18 -27.44
N GLU A 363 -1.25 -16.94 -28.01
CA GLU A 363 -1.66 -15.61 -28.45
C GLU A 363 -1.76 -14.63 -27.28
N LEU A 364 -2.36 -15.03 -26.15
CA LEU A 364 -2.41 -14.22 -24.93
C LEU A 364 -1.02 -13.87 -24.40
N ILE A 365 -0.08 -14.83 -24.41
CA ILE A 365 1.32 -14.60 -24.03
C ILE A 365 1.94 -13.54 -24.96
N PHE A 366 1.77 -13.70 -26.27
CA PHE A 366 2.35 -12.81 -27.28
C PHE A 366 1.78 -11.39 -27.18
N LEU A 367 0.46 -11.25 -27.15
CA LEU A 367 -0.23 -9.94 -27.11
C LEU A 367 0.01 -9.21 -25.79
N SER A 368 0.02 -9.92 -24.67
CA SER A 368 0.26 -9.30 -23.35
C SER A 368 1.75 -9.06 -23.06
N ASN A 369 2.64 -9.78 -23.75
CA ASN A 369 4.05 -9.92 -23.39
C ASN A 369 4.24 -10.24 -21.89
N ARG A 370 3.35 -11.08 -21.34
CA ARG A 370 3.25 -11.43 -19.92
C ARG A 370 3.13 -10.22 -18.97
N ASN A 371 2.71 -9.06 -19.46
CA ASN A 371 2.47 -7.88 -18.64
C ASN A 371 1.14 -8.05 -17.87
N PRO A 372 1.14 -7.99 -16.52
CA PRO A 372 -0.05 -8.22 -15.71
C PRO A 372 -1.24 -7.34 -16.09
N SER A 373 -1.02 -6.03 -16.26
CA SER A 373 -2.13 -5.13 -16.61
C SER A 373 -2.62 -5.34 -18.03
N MET A 374 -1.76 -5.72 -18.98
CA MET A 374 -2.19 -5.99 -20.35
C MET A 374 -2.95 -7.31 -20.43
N LEU A 375 -2.48 -8.35 -19.73
CA LEU A 375 -3.18 -9.63 -19.64
C LEU A 375 -4.58 -9.47 -19.05
N ASP A 376 -4.70 -8.78 -17.91
CA ASP A 376 -5.99 -8.44 -17.29
C ASP A 376 -6.93 -7.70 -18.26
N ARG A 377 -6.39 -6.74 -19.03
CA ARG A 377 -7.16 -6.00 -20.04
C ARG A 377 -7.70 -6.89 -21.14
N ILE A 378 -6.83 -7.72 -21.71
CA ILE A 378 -7.19 -8.60 -22.83
C ILE A 378 -8.23 -9.61 -22.35
N CYS A 379 -7.97 -10.27 -21.22
CA CYS A 379 -8.88 -11.28 -20.67
C CYS A 379 -10.24 -10.72 -20.22
N ALA A 380 -10.34 -9.42 -19.90
CA ALA A 380 -11.60 -8.83 -19.44
C ALA A 380 -12.70 -8.72 -20.50
N PHE A 381 -12.37 -8.89 -21.79
CA PHE A 381 -13.35 -8.84 -22.89
C PHE A 381 -13.42 -10.15 -23.70
N LEU A 382 -12.82 -11.24 -23.19
CA LEU A 382 -12.81 -12.57 -23.83
C LEU A 382 -13.88 -13.51 -23.29
#